data_AF-A0AAV7JYX2-F1
#
_entry.id   AF-A0AAV7JYX2-F1
#
_cell.length_a   1.000
_cell.length_b   1.000
_cell.length_c   1.000
_cell.angle_alpha   90.00
_cell.angle_beta   90.00
_cell.angle_gamma   90.00
#
_symmetry.space_group_name_H-M   'P 1'
#
loop_
_entity.id
_entity.type
_entity.pdbx_description
1 polymer ?
#
loop_
_entity_poly.entity_id
_entity_poly.type
_entity_poly.pdbx_seq_one_letter_code
_entity_poly.pdbx_strand_id
1 'polypeptide(L)'
;MQAVYARFILQQSLLSILCVVFRSACASADLSLRWITNNSTLCLIINSITPSLAQTGETTQLILSIQNLPQLQTTYTYECVFLSYRTSVDRITMFGVDISLTGPDIPGEVQAYCEVPIQFTISSEFQFIDFSLYSTELASNFSLQEDGFIFYDCSYHSRCETCTSSPAPCYWCLYDNICTHSNTICTNTAVQPSMNSSFCPSITETIELSVHSGDNTTDVLGLFTVNAPEPILGFQYSCIYLYSNGNAIRNANWISSMLIECDPPVVVFSEDIDLIQFHLLWGDSSGIYINEYPINGK
;
A
#
# COMPACT_ATOMS: atom_id res chain seq x y z
N MET A 1 -32.82 27.26 8.08
CA MET A 1 -33.05 27.34 6.63
C MET A 1 -31.73 27.08 5.93
N GLN A 2 -31.38 25.82 5.71
CA GLN A 2 -30.24 25.47 4.87
C GLN A 2 -30.68 24.29 4.00
N ALA A 3 -31.13 24.60 2.79
CA ALA A 3 -31.12 23.62 1.72
C ALA A 3 -29.66 23.32 1.37
N VAL A 4 -29.34 22.10 0.97
CA VAL A 4 -27.99 21.67 0.54
C VAL A 4 -27.45 22.48 -0.65
N TYR A 5 -28.29 23.27 -1.30
CA TYR A 5 -27.87 24.32 -2.24
C TYR A 5 -27.08 25.48 -1.60
N ALA A 6 -27.04 25.59 -0.27
CA ALA A 6 -26.68 26.82 0.42
C ALA A 6 -25.26 26.87 1.03
N ARG A 7 -24.31 26.00 0.65
CA ARG A 7 -22.93 26.16 1.14
C ARG A 7 -21.81 26.40 0.14
N PHE A 8 -21.92 26.11 -1.16
CA PHE A 8 -20.78 26.35 -2.06
C PHE A 8 -21.17 26.65 -3.53
N ILE A 9 -22.11 27.57 -3.78
CA ILE A 9 -22.25 28.17 -5.13
C ILE A 9 -21.61 29.57 -5.10
N LEU A 10 -20.31 29.62 -5.44
CA LEU A 10 -19.54 30.83 -5.69
C LEU A 10 -19.85 31.47 -7.06
N GLN A 11 -21.11 31.39 -7.50
CA GLN A 11 -21.64 32.18 -8.62
C GLN A 11 -23.02 32.74 -8.24
N GLN A 12 -22.99 33.95 -7.70
CA GLN A 12 -24.16 34.69 -7.24
C GLN A 12 -25.04 35.13 -8.43
N SER A 13 -26.02 34.29 -8.79
CA SER A 13 -27.16 34.71 -9.60
C SER A 13 -28.39 34.87 -8.70
N LEU A 14 -29.26 35.82 -8.98
CA LEU A 14 -30.50 36.03 -8.21
C LEU A 14 -31.41 34.77 -8.24
N LEU A 15 -31.34 34.02 -9.34
CA LEU A 15 -32.09 32.78 -9.58
C LEU A 15 -31.67 31.65 -8.64
N SER A 16 -30.37 31.50 -8.35
CA SER A 16 -29.89 30.46 -7.42
C SER A 16 -30.33 30.72 -5.98
N ILE A 17 -30.41 31.99 -5.55
CA ILE A 17 -30.95 32.37 -4.24
C ILE A 17 -32.46 32.10 -4.17
N LEU A 18 -33.20 32.39 -5.24
CA LEU A 18 -34.63 32.15 -5.31
C LEU A 18 -34.98 30.65 -5.29
N CYS A 19 -34.18 29.76 -5.90
CA CYS A 19 -34.39 28.30 -5.83
C CYS A 19 -34.37 27.77 -4.38
N VAL A 20 -33.60 28.38 -3.47
CA VAL A 20 -33.55 27.98 -2.04
C VAL A 20 -34.89 28.20 -1.34
N VAL A 21 -35.66 29.20 -1.78
CA VAL A 21 -36.91 29.64 -1.12
C VAL A 21 -38.14 29.18 -1.89
N PHE A 22 -38.11 29.22 -3.22
CA PHE A 22 -39.23 28.93 -4.09
C PHE A 22 -38.90 27.79 -5.06
N ARG A 23 -39.63 26.67 -4.94
CA ARG A 23 -39.51 25.52 -5.84
C ARG A 23 -39.66 25.91 -7.32
N SER A 24 -40.54 26.85 -7.62
CA SER A 24 -40.80 27.36 -8.98
C SER A 24 -39.61 28.11 -9.60
N ALA A 25 -38.67 28.58 -8.79
CA ALA A 25 -37.46 29.23 -9.26
C ALA A 25 -36.30 28.24 -9.49
N CYS A 26 -36.51 26.94 -9.18
CA CYS A 26 -35.48 25.93 -9.34
C CYS A 26 -35.63 25.15 -10.65
N ALA A 27 -34.57 25.12 -11.45
CA ALA A 27 -34.54 24.35 -12.68
C ALA A 27 -34.71 22.86 -12.39
N SER A 28 -35.59 22.20 -13.14
CA SER A 28 -35.88 20.76 -13.02
C SER A 28 -36.27 20.30 -11.61
N ALA A 29 -36.95 21.15 -10.83
CA ALA A 29 -37.44 20.82 -9.47
C ALA A 29 -38.41 19.63 -9.41
N ASP A 30 -38.95 19.21 -10.56
CA ASP A 30 -39.83 18.05 -10.70
C ASP A 30 -39.07 16.71 -10.78
N LEU A 31 -37.75 16.75 -11.00
CA LEU A 31 -36.91 15.55 -10.93
C LEU A 31 -36.69 15.12 -9.48
N SER A 32 -36.50 13.82 -9.27
CA SER A 32 -36.33 13.23 -7.93
C SER A 32 -35.16 13.86 -7.18
N LEU A 33 -35.38 14.19 -5.90
CA LEU A 33 -34.39 14.70 -4.94
C LEU A 33 -33.67 16.00 -5.35
N ARG A 34 -34.19 16.73 -6.33
CA ARG A 34 -33.61 17.99 -6.81
C ARG A 34 -33.93 19.21 -5.99
N TRP A 35 -35.12 19.22 -5.41
CA TRP A 35 -35.56 20.26 -4.52
C TRP A 35 -36.07 19.61 -3.25
N ILE A 36 -35.31 19.77 -2.18
CA ILE A 36 -35.61 19.19 -0.87
C ILE A 36 -36.07 20.29 0.08
N THR A 37 -37.01 19.97 0.96
CA THR A 37 -37.43 20.86 2.03
C THR A 37 -36.34 20.94 3.12
N ASN A 38 -36.54 21.73 4.18
CA ASN A 38 -35.57 21.90 5.28
C ASN A 38 -35.38 20.64 6.15
N ASN A 39 -35.57 19.45 5.58
CA ASN A 39 -35.29 18.16 6.20
C ASN A 39 -33.88 17.71 5.83
N SER A 40 -32.98 17.72 6.81
CA SER A 40 -31.58 17.32 6.64
C SER A 40 -31.41 15.83 6.29
N THR A 41 -32.43 15.00 6.46
CA THR A 41 -32.34 13.58 6.08
C THR A 41 -32.44 13.34 4.58
N LEU A 42 -32.75 14.37 3.79
CA LEU A 42 -32.86 14.31 2.32
C LEU A 42 -31.62 14.83 1.61
N CYS A 43 -30.56 15.15 2.35
CA CYS A 43 -29.28 15.57 1.77
C CYS A 43 -28.61 14.39 1.06
N LEU A 44 -27.90 14.66 -0.03
CA LEU A 44 -26.98 13.69 -0.63
C LEU A 44 -25.93 13.35 0.42
N ILE A 45 -25.79 12.05 0.70
CA ILE A 45 -24.79 11.51 1.62
C ILE A 45 -24.08 10.39 0.88
N ILE A 46 -22.75 10.44 0.85
CA ILE A 46 -21.95 9.29 0.41
C ILE A 46 -21.63 8.54 1.69
N ASN A 47 -22.28 7.39 1.87
CA ASN A 47 -22.24 6.60 3.09
C ASN A 47 -20.88 5.93 3.25
N SER A 48 -20.38 5.29 2.20
CA SER A 48 -19.12 4.54 2.26
C SER A 48 -18.49 4.34 0.88
N ILE A 49 -17.19 4.03 0.90
CA ILE A 49 -16.39 3.58 -0.24
C ILE A 49 -15.86 2.18 0.08
N THR A 50 -16.06 1.23 -0.82
CA THR A 50 -15.55 -0.14 -0.68
C THR A 50 -14.74 -0.56 -1.91
N PRO A 51 -13.49 -1.01 -1.77
CA PRO A 51 -12.69 -1.00 -0.54
C PRO A 51 -12.30 0.43 -0.12
N SER A 52 -11.95 0.63 1.15
CA SER A 52 -11.43 1.90 1.69
C SER A 52 -9.92 2.09 1.47
N LEU A 53 -9.25 1.04 1.01
CA LEU A 53 -7.82 0.95 0.74
C LEU A 53 -7.58 0.44 -0.68
N ALA A 54 -6.60 1.00 -1.39
CA ALA A 54 -6.13 0.45 -2.66
C ALA A 54 -4.60 0.54 -2.80
N GLN A 55 -4.03 -0.47 -3.45
CA GLN A 55 -2.62 -0.47 -3.83
C GLN A 55 -2.39 0.57 -4.93
N THR A 56 -1.35 1.36 -4.77
CA THR A 56 -0.89 2.31 -5.80
C THR A 56 -0.37 1.57 -7.02
N GLY A 57 -0.59 2.12 -8.23
CA GLY A 57 -0.11 1.48 -9.47
C GLY A 57 -0.99 0.34 -9.99
N GLU A 58 -2.16 0.08 -9.38
CA GLU A 58 -3.09 -0.98 -9.76
C GLU A 58 -4.49 -0.43 -10.04
N THR A 59 -5.25 -1.10 -10.92
CA THR A 59 -6.65 -0.74 -11.16
C THR A 59 -7.54 -1.34 -10.08
N THR A 60 -8.20 -0.50 -9.29
CA THR A 60 -9.16 -0.93 -8.27
C THR A 60 -10.53 -0.35 -8.56
N GLN A 61 -11.54 -1.21 -8.66
CA GLN A 61 -12.92 -0.78 -8.75
C GLN A 61 -13.43 -0.47 -7.33
N LEU A 62 -13.91 0.75 -7.13
CA LEU A 62 -14.53 1.20 -5.90
C LEU A 62 -16.04 1.21 -6.06
N ILE A 63 -16.72 0.73 -5.04
CA ILE A 63 -18.18 0.74 -4.93
C ILE A 63 -18.54 1.80 -3.89
N LEU A 64 -19.32 2.79 -4.31
CA LEU A 64 -19.88 3.82 -3.44
C LEU A 64 -21.30 3.45 -3.05
N SER A 65 -21.62 3.54 -1.76
CA SER A 65 -23.00 3.61 -1.30
C SER A 65 -23.40 5.07 -1.15
N ILE A 66 -24.40 5.51 -1.91
CA ILE A 66 -24.86 6.90 -1.91
C ILE A 66 -26.34 6.95 -1.58
N GLN A 67 -26.69 7.75 -0.57
CA GLN A 67 -28.06 8.06 -0.23
C GLN A 67 -28.50 9.38 -0.86
N ASN A 68 -29.75 9.42 -1.31
CA ASN A 68 -30.40 10.61 -1.85
C ASN A 68 -29.68 11.23 -3.07
N LEU A 69 -29.11 10.40 -3.96
CA LEU A 69 -28.47 10.87 -5.19
C LEU A 69 -29.52 11.53 -6.13
N PRO A 70 -29.40 12.84 -6.44
CA PRO A 70 -30.34 13.51 -7.33
C PRO A 70 -30.26 12.99 -8.77
N GLN A 71 -31.40 12.96 -9.45
CA GLN A 71 -31.42 12.57 -10.86
C GLN A 71 -30.91 13.71 -11.75
N LEU A 72 -29.84 13.47 -12.53
CA LEU A 72 -29.32 14.42 -13.54
C LEU A 72 -30.20 14.49 -14.80
N GLN A 73 -30.12 15.60 -15.54
CA GLN A 73 -30.67 15.62 -16.90
C GLN A 73 -29.81 14.72 -17.81
N THR A 74 -30.37 14.20 -18.90
CA THR A 74 -29.73 13.17 -19.75
C THR A 74 -28.40 13.59 -20.38
N THR A 75 -28.08 14.88 -20.42
CA THR A 75 -26.82 15.42 -20.95
C THR A 75 -25.69 15.51 -19.92
N TYR A 76 -26.00 15.31 -18.64
CA TYR A 76 -25.05 15.47 -17.54
C TYR A 76 -24.78 14.14 -16.85
N THR A 77 -23.57 14.02 -16.32
CA THR A 77 -23.05 12.85 -15.62
C THR A 77 -22.49 13.25 -14.27
N TYR A 78 -22.35 12.24 -13.40
CA TYR A 78 -21.49 12.33 -12.23
C TYR A 78 -20.10 11.79 -12.58
N GLU A 79 -19.09 12.34 -11.92
CA GLU A 79 -17.67 12.01 -12.10
C GLU A 79 -17.02 11.82 -10.74
N CYS A 80 -16.16 10.81 -10.60
CA CYS A 80 -15.38 10.61 -9.37
C CYS A 80 -14.12 11.47 -9.44
N VAL A 81 -13.88 12.26 -8.39
CA VAL A 81 -12.74 13.16 -8.30
C VAL A 81 -11.91 12.81 -7.08
N PHE A 82 -10.65 12.50 -7.32
CA PHE A 82 -9.64 12.21 -6.30
C PHE A 82 -8.68 13.39 -6.23
N LEU A 83 -8.52 13.99 -5.05
CA LEU A 83 -7.62 15.12 -4.82
C LEU A 83 -6.47 14.69 -3.90
N SER A 84 -5.23 14.86 -4.37
CA SER A 84 -4.02 14.69 -3.56
C SER A 84 -3.49 16.05 -3.09
N TYR A 85 -3.06 16.14 -1.83
CA TYR A 85 -2.53 17.40 -1.27
C TYR A 85 -1.06 17.72 -1.65
N ARG A 86 -0.29 16.75 -2.18
CA ARG A 86 1.16 16.89 -2.32
C ARG A 86 1.65 17.32 -3.71
N THR A 87 0.82 17.23 -4.75
CA THR A 87 1.13 17.85 -6.05
C THR A 87 -0.01 18.81 -6.40
N SER A 88 0.29 20.11 -6.42
CA SER A 88 -0.62 21.17 -6.91
C SER A 88 -0.93 21.06 -8.42
N VAL A 89 -0.70 19.89 -9.03
CA VAL A 89 -0.65 19.65 -10.47
C VAL A 89 -1.59 18.51 -10.90
N ASP A 90 -1.97 17.57 -10.03
CA ASP A 90 -2.72 16.37 -10.44
C ASP A 90 -4.13 16.36 -9.84
N ARG A 91 -5.03 17.21 -10.36
CA ARG A 91 -6.46 16.93 -10.30
C ARG A 91 -6.72 15.74 -11.22
N ILE A 92 -6.66 14.53 -10.69
CA ILE A 92 -7.09 13.36 -11.45
C ILE A 92 -8.61 13.34 -11.42
N THR A 93 -9.17 13.92 -12.49
CA THR A 93 -10.60 13.88 -12.76
C THR A 93 -10.83 12.58 -13.52
N MET A 94 -11.51 11.62 -12.90
CA MET A 94 -11.83 10.38 -13.55
C MET A 94 -13.17 10.55 -14.28
N PHE A 95 -13.18 10.23 -15.57
CA PHE A 95 -14.36 10.39 -16.41
C PHE A 95 -15.23 9.14 -16.35
N GLY A 96 -16.49 9.31 -15.96
CA GLY A 96 -17.53 8.29 -16.05
C GLY A 96 -17.70 7.47 -14.78
N VAL A 97 -18.82 7.72 -14.09
CA VAL A 97 -19.36 6.80 -13.08
C VAL A 97 -20.42 5.95 -13.75
N ASP A 98 -20.24 4.64 -13.77
CA ASP A 98 -21.35 3.73 -14.05
C ASP A 98 -22.23 3.71 -12.80
N ILE A 99 -23.36 4.41 -12.88
CA ILE A 99 -24.37 4.42 -11.83
C ILE A 99 -25.35 3.31 -12.14
N SER A 100 -25.20 2.18 -11.45
CA SER A 100 -26.26 1.18 -11.44
C SER A 100 -27.28 1.61 -10.38
N LEU A 101 -28.53 1.82 -10.80
CA LEU A 101 -29.62 2.11 -9.86
C LEU A 101 -30.03 0.90 -9.00
N THR A 102 -29.18 -0.13 -8.93
CA THR A 102 -29.38 -1.34 -8.14
C THR A 102 -28.72 -1.18 -6.78
N GLY A 103 -29.31 -0.35 -5.91
CA GLY A 103 -29.10 -0.45 -4.48
C GLY A 103 -29.86 -1.65 -3.91
N PRO A 104 -29.39 -2.28 -2.82
CA PRO A 104 -30.14 -3.36 -2.16
C PRO A 104 -31.44 -2.78 -1.59
N ASP A 105 -32.61 -3.10 -2.15
CA ASP A 105 -34.01 -2.94 -1.64
C ASP A 105 -34.38 -1.74 -0.71
N ILE A 106 -33.54 -0.72 -0.59
CA ILE A 106 -33.66 0.42 0.31
C ILE A 106 -34.02 1.62 -0.57
N PRO A 107 -35.20 2.23 -0.39
CA PRO A 107 -35.62 3.38 -1.18
C PRO A 107 -34.64 4.55 -1.04
N GLY A 108 -34.03 4.96 -2.16
CA GLY A 108 -33.17 6.15 -2.23
C GLY A 108 -31.67 5.91 -2.03
N GLU A 109 -31.23 4.66 -1.92
CA GLU A 109 -29.81 4.28 -1.95
C GLU A 109 -29.41 3.81 -3.36
N VAL A 110 -28.25 4.26 -3.83
CA VAL A 110 -27.72 3.98 -5.16
C VAL A 110 -26.27 3.50 -5.04
N GLN A 111 -25.89 2.55 -5.88
CA GLN A 111 -24.50 2.14 -6.04
C GLN A 111 -23.87 2.86 -7.23
N ALA A 112 -22.67 3.36 -7.02
CA ALA A 112 -21.87 3.99 -8.06
C ALA A 112 -20.49 3.32 -8.11
N TYR A 113 -20.01 3.05 -9.31
CA TYR A 113 -18.69 2.45 -9.51
C TYR A 113 -17.69 3.51 -9.99
N CYS A 114 -16.54 3.57 -9.32
CA CYS A 114 -15.39 4.38 -9.71
C CYS A 114 -14.21 3.44 -10.00
N GLU A 115 -13.39 3.74 -11.01
CA GLU A 115 -12.12 3.05 -11.22
C GLU A 115 -10.92 3.90 -10.81
N VAL A 116 -10.11 3.38 -9.90
CA VAL A 116 -8.85 4.03 -9.54
C VAL A 116 -7.86 3.96 -10.72
N PRO A 117 -7.30 5.10 -11.17
CA PRO A 117 -6.39 5.11 -12.30
C PRO A 117 -5.03 4.52 -11.93
N ILE A 118 -4.52 3.64 -12.78
CA ILE A 118 -3.24 2.93 -12.61
C ILE A 118 -2.03 3.87 -12.50
N GLN A 119 -2.15 5.10 -13.01
CA GLN A 119 -1.05 6.07 -13.03
C GLN A 119 -0.86 6.76 -11.68
N PHE A 120 -1.78 6.55 -10.74
CA PHE A 120 -1.64 7.10 -9.40
C PHE A 120 -0.54 6.34 -8.64
N THR A 121 0.53 7.07 -8.32
CA THR A 121 1.69 6.57 -7.58
C THR A 121 1.91 7.43 -6.34
N ILE A 122 2.21 6.79 -5.22
CA ILE A 122 2.53 7.45 -3.95
C ILE A 122 3.98 7.21 -3.58
N SER A 123 4.57 8.09 -2.76
CA SER A 123 5.97 7.99 -2.34
C SER A 123 6.12 7.69 -0.84
N SER A 124 5.06 7.23 -0.19
CA SER A 124 4.99 6.88 1.22
C SER A 124 4.16 5.62 1.39
N GLU A 125 4.31 4.90 2.52
CA GLU A 125 3.53 3.68 2.79
C GLU A 125 2.03 3.90 2.64
N PHE A 126 1.51 5.02 3.15
CA PHE A 126 0.11 5.42 3.05
C PHE A 126 -0.04 6.85 2.54
N GLN A 127 -1.12 7.12 1.82
CA GLN A 127 -1.55 8.47 1.47
C GLN A 127 -3.08 8.60 1.51
N PHE A 128 -3.56 9.55 2.32
CA PHE A 128 -4.96 9.94 2.38
C PHE A 128 -5.35 10.78 1.16
N ILE A 129 -6.50 10.47 0.58
CA ILE A 129 -7.07 11.13 -0.59
C ILE A 129 -8.45 11.67 -0.27
N ASP A 130 -8.64 12.94 -0.60
CA ASP A 130 -9.95 13.56 -0.55
C ASP A 130 -10.75 13.08 -1.76
N PHE A 131 -11.76 12.27 -1.49
CA PHE A 131 -12.72 11.81 -2.48
C PHE A 131 -13.92 12.76 -2.57
N SER A 132 -14.34 13.04 -3.80
CA SER A 132 -15.60 13.73 -4.04
C SER A 132 -16.30 13.24 -5.30
N LEU A 133 -17.63 13.32 -5.29
CA LEU A 133 -18.47 13.11 -6.47
C LEU A 133 -18.77 14.47 -7.09
N TYR A 134 -18.32 14.69 -8.33
CA TYR A 134 -18.57 15.90 -9.09
C TYR A 134 -19.82 15.76 -9.94
N SER A 135 -20.71 16.76 -9.89
CA SER A 135 -21.84 16.87 -10.81
C SER A 135 -21.50 17.84 -11.93
N THR A 136 -21.48 17.35 -13.17
CA THR A 136 -21.25 18.19 -14.36
C THR A 136 -22.38 19.20 -14.60
N GLU A 137 -23.57 18.95 -14.08
CA GLU A 137 -24.71 19.86 -14.17
C GLU A 137 -24.61 21.05 -13.21
N LEU A 138 -24.18 20.77 -11.97
CA LEU A 138 -24.08 21.79 -10.92
C LEU A 138 -22.71 22.44 -10.86
N ALA A 139 -21.73 21.89 -11.57
CA ALA A 139 -20.32 22.24 -11.44
C ALA A 139 -19.85 22.26 -9.97
N SER A 140 -20.29 21.26 -9.20
CA SER A 140 -20.08 21.19 -7.74
C SER A 140 -19.65 19.79 -7.30
N ASN A 141 -18.84 19.75 -6.24
CA ASN A 141 -18.37 18.53 -5.60
C ASN A 141 -19.23 18.20 -4.37
N PHE A 142 -19.48 16.92 -4.18
CA PHE A 142 -20.06 16.35 -2.96
C PHE A 142 -19.00 15.48 -2.29
N SER A 143 -18.58 15.85 -1.10
CA SER A 143 -17.52 15.16 -0.36
C SER A 143 -18.05 13.94 0.40
N LEU A 144 -17.15 12.97 0.63
CA LEU A 144 -17.40 11.88 1.56
C LEU A 144 -17.66 12.42 2.99
N GLN A 145 -18.57 11.78 3.73
CA GLN A 145 -18.83 12.14 5.13
C GLN A 145 -17.90 11.40 6.11
N GLU A 146 -17.43 10.21 5.72
CA GLU A 146 -16.49 9.37 6.48
C GLU A 146 -15.03 9.76 6.23
N ASP A 147 -14.12 9.07 6.92
CA ASP A 147 -12.68 9.17 6.68
C ASP A 147 -12.37 8.86 5.21
N GLY A 148 -11.50 9.66 4.61
CA GLY A 148 -11.20 9.60 3.17
C GLY A 148 -10.67 8.25 2.68
N PHE A 149 -10.44 8.17 1.38
CA PHE A 149 -9.88 6.98 0.75
C PHE A 149 -8.36 6.93 0.92
N ILE A 150 -7.78 5.75 1.15
CA ILE A 150 -6.34 5.61 1.40
C ILE A 150 -5.68 4.79 0.29
N PHE A 151 -4.64 5.33 -0.32
CA PHE A 151 -3.69 4.52 -1.07
C PHE A 151 -2.62 3.98 -0.15
N TYR A 152 -2.19 2.75 -0.42
CA TYR A 152 -1.02 2.16 0.18
C TYR A 152 -0.04 1.67 -0.90
N ASP A 153 1.22 1.52 -0.52
CA ASP A 153 2.24 0.96 -1.39
C ASP A 153 3.03 -0.13 -0.66
N CYS A 154 2.73 -1.39 -0.93
CA CYS A 154 3.50 -2.49 -0.37
C CYS A 154 4.98 -2.44 -0.78
N SER A 155 5.30 -1.94 -1.98
CA SER A 155 6.68 -1.89 -2.47
C SER A 155 7.56 -0.89 -1.71
N TYR A 156 6.94 -0.03 -0.89
CA TYR A 156 7.65 0.84 0.07
C TYR A 156 8.46 0.04 1.09
N HIS A 157 8.02 -1.18 1.43
CA HIS A 157 8.72 -2.03 2.39
C HIS A 157 9.80 -2.86 1.71
N SER A 158 11.05 -2.59 2.08
CA SER A 158 12.21 -3.39 1.66
C SER A 158 12.49 -4.59 2.56
N ARG A 159 11.66 -4.82 3.60
CA ARG A 159 11.92 -5.81 4.66
C ARG A 159 10.68 -6.61 4.98
N CYS A 160 10.87 -7.91 5.23
CA CYS A 160 9.80 -8.80 5.65
C CYS A 160 9.10 -8.31 6.91
N GLU A 161 9.87 -7.93 7.95
CA GLU A 161 9.30 -7.50 9.23
C GLU A 161 8.40 -6.27 9.06
N THR A 162 8.85 -5.26 8.31
CA THR A 162 8.05 -4.06 8.07
C THR A 162 6.86 -4.32 7.14
N CYS A 163 7.03 -5.19 6.14
CA CYS A 163 5.99 -5.56 5.18
C CYS A 163 4.83 -6.29 5.87
N THR A 164 5.15 -7.31 6.68
CA THR A 164 4.18 -8.15 7.37
C THR A 164 3.61 -7.51 8.64
N SER A 165 4.23 -6.43 9.14
CA SER A 165 3.67 -5.62 10.24
C SER A 165 2.86 -4.43 9.75
N SER A 166 2.81 -4.16 8.44
CA SER A 166 2.01 -3.08 7.88
C SER A 166 0.51 -3.37 8.12
N PRO A 167 -0.31 -2.36 8.41
CA PRO A 167 -1.76 -2.53 8.46
C PRO A 167 -2.38 -2.74 7.06
N ALA A 168 -1.62 -2.50 5.98
CA ALA A 168 -2.03 -2.85 4.63
C ALA A 168 -1.97 -4.38 4.39
N PRO A 169 -2.79 -4.94 3.49
CA PRO A 169 -2.77 -6.36 3.17
C PRO A 169 -1.57 -6.72 2.26
N CYS A 170 -0.35 -6.54 2.77
CA CYS A 170 0.89 -6.81 2.05
C CYS A 170 1.43 -8.22 2.32
N TYR A 171 2.04 -8.80 1.30
CA TYR A 171 2.66 -10.12 1.29
C TYR A 171 4.16 -9.95 1.10
N TRP A 172 4.95 -10.72 1.86
CA TRP A 172 6.39 -10.80 1.63
C TRP A 172 6.72 -12.02 0.79
N CYS A 173 7.23 -11.82 -0.42
CA CYS A 173 7.72 -12.91 -1.26
C CYS A 173 9.09 -13.36 -0.76
N LEU A 174 9.16 -14.56 -0.19
CA LEU A 174 10.34 -15.03 0.53
C LEU A 174 11.57 -15.20 -0.37
N TYR A 175 11.36 -15.73 -1.58
CA TYR A 175 12.42 -16.02 -2.54
C TYR A 175 12.72 -14.85 -3.49
N ASP A 176 11.76 -13.94 -3.66
CA ASP A 176 11.94 -12.74 -4.48
C ASP A 176 12.41 -11.53 -3.64
N ASN A 177 12.31 -11.63 -2.31
CA ASN A 177 12.66 -10.61 -1.33
C ASN A 177 12.04 -9.24 -1.64
N ILE A 178 10.76 -9.27 -2.00
CA ILE A 178 9.94 -8.09 -2.26
C ILE A 178 8.69 -8.14 -1.41
N CYS A 179 8.21 -6.95 -1.03
CA CYS A 179 6.89 -6.78 -0.48
C CYS A 179 5.91 -6.42 -1.60
N THR A 180 4.78 -7.12 -1.67
CA THR A 180 3.81 -6.99 -2.75
C THR A 180 2.39 -7.03 -2.22
N HIS A 181 1.44 -6.47 -2.97
CA HIS A 181 0.02 -6.48 -2.61
C HIS A 181 -0.69 -7.80 -2.95
N SER A 182 -0.05 -8.70 -3.70
CA SER A 182 -0.62 -9.99 -4.10
C SER A 182 0.38 -11.13 -4.01
N ASN A 183 -0.04 -12.24 -3.40
CA ASN A 183 0.77 -13.46 -3.33
C ASN A 183 1.02 -14.11 -4.71
N THR A 184 0.21 -13.79 -5.73
CA THR A 184 0.37 -14.32 -7.09
C THR A 184 1.60 -13.79 -7.80
N ILE A 185 2.17 -12.68 -7.30
CA ILE A 185 3.40 -12.09 -7.81
C ILE A 185 4.64 -12.88 -7.33
N CYS A 186 4.53 -13.61 -6.23
CA CYS A 186 5.65 -14.37 -5.68
C CYS A 186 5.94 -15.62 -6.50
N THR A 187 7.22 -15.94 -6.71
CA THR A 187 7.67 -17.12 -7.48
C THR A 187 7.39 -18.45 -6.79
N ASN A 188 7.14 -18.46 -5.48
CA ASN A 188 6.86 -19.69 -4.74
C ASN A 188 6.10 -19.44 -3.43
N THR A 189 6.81 -19.07 -2.37
CA THR A 189 6.26 -18.90 -1.02
C THR A 189 6.14 -17.44 -0.63
N ALA A 190 5.00 -17.08 -0.05
CA ALA A 190 4.71 -15.75 0.45
C ALA A 190 4.33 -15.79 1.94
N VAL A 191 4.97 -14.96 2.77
CA VAL A 191 4.54 -14.72 4.15
C VAL A 191 3.30 -13.82 4.09
N GLN A 192 2.22 -14.29 4.71
CA GLN A 192 0.92 -13.62 4.68
C GLN A 192 0.87 -12.43 5.64
N PRO A 193 0.08 -11.38 5.35
CA PRO A 193 -0.06 -10.24 6.26
C PRO A 193 -0.55 -10.64 7.67
N SER A 194 -1.39 -11.68 7.77
CA SER A 194 -1.93 -12.18 9.05
C SER A 194 -0.95 -12.97 9.91
N MET A 195 0.25 -13.28 9.40
CA MET A 195 1.24 -14.10 10.08
C MET A 195 2.19 -13.28 10.97
N ASN A 196 2.14 -11.93 10.89
CA ASN A 196 3.05 -11.01 11.60
C ASN A 196 4.53 -11.27 11.25
N SER A 197 5.43 -10.48 11.85
CA SER A 197 6.89 -10.60 11.65
C SER A 197 7.50 -11.92 12.14
N SER A 198 6.79 -12.75 12.90
CA SER A 198 7.30 -14.01 13.45
C SER A 198 7.62 -15.08 12.41
N PHE A 199 7.10 -14.95 11.18
CA PHE A 199 7.37 -15.87 10.06
C PHE A 199 8.46 -15.33 9.12
N CYS A 200 9.01 -14.17 9.43
CA CYS A 200 10.13 -13.62 8.68
C CYS A 200 11.42 -14.39 8.99
N PRO A 201 12.29 -14.59 7.99
CA PRO A 201 13.63 -15.08 8.22
C PRO A 201 14.43 -14.08 9.07
N SER A 202 15.09 -14.56 10.12
CA SER A 202 15.96 -13.73 10.95
C SER A 202 17.12 -14.55 11.52
N ILE A 203 18.22 -13.89 11.87
CA ILE A 203 19.33 -14.50 12.62
C ILE A 203 19.13 -14.15 14.09
N THR A 204 19.16 -15.16 14.94
CA THR A 204 18.97 -14.99 16.39
C THR A 204 20.31 -14.90 17.13
N GLU A 205 21.25 -15.77 16.78
CA GLU A 205 22.52 -15.91 17.49
C GLU A 205 23.62 -16.41 16.54
N THR A 206 24.88 -16.20 16.90
CA THR A 206 26.04 -16.73 16.19
C THR A 206 26.95 -17.48 17.14
N ILE A 207 27.51 -18.58 16.68
CA ILE A 207 28.61 -19.24 17.38
C ILE A 207 29.87 -18.42 17.09
N GLU A 208 30.51 -17.87 18.14
CA GLU A 208 31.73 -17.09 17.98
C GLU A 208 32.82 -17.91 17.26
N LEU A 209 33.33 -17.38 16.15
CA LEU A 209 34.43 -17.98 15.38
C LEU A 209 35.73 -17.28 15.75
N SER A 210 36.64 -17.99 16.43
CA SER A 210 37.98 -17.47 16.74
C SER A 210 38.92 -17.65 15.54
N VAL A 211 38.99 -16.66 14.66
CA VAL A 211 39.87 -16.72 13.48
C VAL A 211 41.27 -16.21 13.82
N HIS A 212 42.29 -17.06 13.65
CA HIS A 212 43.69 -16.69 13.85
C HIS A 212 44.35 -16.35 12.50
N SER A 213 45.20 -15.32 12.47
CA SER A 213 45.86 -14.86 11.24
C SER A 213 46.78 -15.93 10.65
N GLY A 214 46.62 -16.25 9.36
CA GLY A 214 47.44 -17.21 8.64
C GLY A 214 47.13 -18.69 8.94
N ASP A 215 46.09 -18.96 9.72
CA ASP A 215 45.61 -20.31 9.95
C ASP A 215 44.67 -20.74 8.81
N ASN A 216 44.84 -21.96 8.31
CA ASN A 216 43.87 -22.57 7.41
C ASN A 216 42.72 -23.09 8.27
N THR A 217 41.98 -22.18 8.91
CA THR A 217 40.87 -22.55 9.78
C THR A 217 39.87 -23.36 8.97
N THR A 218 39.59 -24.58 9.44
CA THR A 218 38.52 -25.44 8.90
C THR A 218 37.20 -25.23 9.64
N ASP A 219 37.23 -24.41 10.69
CA ASP A 219 36.07 -24.16 11.54
C ASP A 219 35.06 -23.30 10.79
N VAL A 220 33.87 -23.84 10.60
CA VAL A 220 32.75 -23.16 9.95
C VAL A 220 32.05 -22.25 10.96
N LEU A 221 31.56 -21.09 10.48
CA LEU A 221 30.76 -20.18 11.30
C LEU A 221 29.30 -20.65 11.30
N GLY A 222 28.82 -21.15 12.44
CA GLY A 222 27.42 -21.50 12.63
C GLY A 222 26.55 -20.28 12.96
N LEU A 223 25.55 -20.02 12.12
CA LEU A 223 24.52 -18.99 12.31
C LEU A 223 23.21 -19.64 12.72
N PHE A 224 22.69 -19.32 13.91
CA PHE A 224 21.36 -19.74 14.32
C PHE A 224 20.31 -18.83 13.73
N THR A 225 19.34 -19.42 13.05
CA THR A 225 18.29 -18.69 12.32
C THR A 225 16.90 -19.07 12.79
N VAL A 226 15.92 -18.31 12.34
CA VAL A 226 14.50 -18.66 12.42
C VAL A 226 13.91 -18.47 11.03
N ASN A 227 13.11 -19.45 10.58
CA ASN A 227 12.43 -19.46 9.28
C ASN A 227 13.35 -19.23 8.06
N ALA A 228 14.61 -19.65 8.12
CA ALA A 228 15.47 -19.55 6.95
C ALA A 228 14.89 -20.39 5.78
N PRO A 229 14.65 -19.79 4.60
CA PRO A 229 14.06 -20.50 3.46
C PRO A 229 14.92 -21.70 3.03
N GLU A 230 14.26 -22.80 2.69
CA GLU A 230 14.93 -23.94 2.07
C GLU A 230 15.43 -23.54 0.65
N PRO A 231 16.69 -23.81 0.29
CA PRO A 231 17.19 -23.49 -1.04
C PRO A 231 16.41 -24.21 -2.15
N ILE A 232 15.84 -23.45 -3.07
CA ILE A 232 15.27 -23.96 -4.32
C ILE A 232 16.31 -23.97 -5.45
N LEU A 233 15.99 -24.56 -6.60
CA LEU A 233 16.94 -24.63 -7.72
C LEU A 233 17.39 -23.22 -8.15
N GLY A 234 18.71 -22.97 -8.11
CA GLY A 234 19.30 -21.66 -8.44
C GLY A 234 19.44 -20.72 -7.24
N PHE A 235 18.84 -21.06 -6.10
CA PHE A 235 18.92 -20.30 -4.85
C PHE A 235 20.13 -20.75 -4.02
N GLN A 236 20.93 -19.82 -3.54
CA GLN A 236 22.13 -20.12 -2.75
C GLN A 236 22.27 -19.15 -1.57
N TYR A 237 22.89 -19.65 -0.51
CA TYR A 237 23.31 -18.82 0.61
C TYR A 237 24.79 -18.47 0.49
N SER A 238 25.17 -17.29 0.96
CA SER A 238 26.56 -16.84 1.02
C SER A 238 26.75 -15.94 2.22
N CYS A 239 27.95 -15.89 2.79
CA CYS A 239 28.26 -14.99 3.91
C CYS A 239 29.28 -13.95 3.47
N ILE A 240 28.99 -12.69 3.78
CA ILE A 240 29.93 -11.57 3.62
C ILE A 240 30.59 -11.32 4.97
N TYR A 241 31.90 -11.31 4.96
CA TYR A 241 32.77 -10.93 6.06
C TYR A 241 33.32 -9.55 5.75
N LEU A 242 33.06 -8.57 6.60
CA LEU A 242 33.55 -7.19 6.50
C LEU A 242 34.58 -6.95 7.60
N TYR A 243 35.77 -6.49 7.23
CA TYR A 243 36.87 -6.22 8.15
C TYR A 243 37.58 -4.92 7.71
N SER A 244 38.48 -4.37 8.54
CA SER A 244 38.98 -2.99 8.39
C SER A 244 39.64 -2.69 7.04
N ASN A 245 40.26 -3.69 6.41
CA ASN A 245 41.01 -3.56 5.16
C ASN A 245 40.34 -4.23 3.94
N GLY A 246 39.10 -4.74 4.05
CA GLY A 246 38.42 -5.36 2.91
C GLY A 246 37.14 -6.12 3.25
N ASN A 247 36.69 -6.92 2.28
CA ASN A 247 35.59 -7.86 2.46
C ASN A 247 35.91 -9.22 1.83
N ALA A 248 35.23 -10.27 2.29
CA ALA A 248 35.30 -11.60 1.70
C ALA A 248 33.89 -12.18 1.58
N ILE A 249 33.57 -12.75 0.42
CA ILE A 249 32.33 -13.51 0.21
C ILE A 249 32.70 -15.00 0.24
N ARG A 250 31.93 -15.78 0.99
CA ARG A 250 32.09 -17.23 1.10
C ARG A 250 30.76 -17.92 0.90
N ASN A 251 30.79 -19.17 0.45
CA ASN A 251 29.59 -19.97 0.35
C ASN A 251 29.05 -20.25 1.76
N ALA A 252 27.74 -20.46 1.83
CA ALA A 252 27.10 -20.89 3.05
C ALA A 252 26.20 -22.09 2.78
N ASN A 253 26.31 -23.08 3.64
CA ASN A 253 25.57 -24.32 3.57
C ASN A 253 24.32 -24.19 4.43
N TRP A 254 23.15 -24.32 3.80
CA TRP A 254 21.90 -24.42 4.53
C TRP A 254 21.79 -25.82 5.14
N ILE A 255 21.71 -25.90 6.47
CA ILE A 255 21.58 -27.17 7.20
C ILE A 255 20.11 -27.41 7.55
N SER A 256 19.42 -26.37 8.01
CA SER A 256 17.98 -26.38 8.29
C SER A 256 17.44 -24.95 8.35
N SER A 257 16.13 -24.79 8.56
CA SER A 257 15.52 -23.47 8.79
C SER A 257 16.03 -22.75 10.06
N MET A 258 16.76 -23.47 10.92
CA MET A 258 17.32 -22.96 12.18
C MET A 258 18.85 -22.85 12.21
N LEU A 259 19.55 -23.32 11.17
CA LEU A 259 21.01 -23.35 11.17
C LEU A 259 21.55 -23.22 9.74
N ILE A 260 22.46 -22.27 9.58
CA ILE A 260 23.26 -22.07 8.37
C ILE A 260 24.73 -22.04 8.76
N GLU A 261 25.58 -22.72 8.00
CA GLU A 261 27.02 -22.77 8.24
C GLU A 261 27.76 -22.04 7.12
N CYS A 262 28.52 -21.00 7.45
CA CYS A 262 29.34 -20.28 6.50
C CYS A 262 30.75 -20.88 6.42
N ASP A 263 31.28 -21.01 5.20
CA ASP A 263 32.67 -21.39 5.00
C ASP A 263 33.62 -20.32 5.59
N PRO A 264 34.75 -20.71 6.20
CA PRO A 264 35.65 -19.78 6.87
C PRO A 264 36.21 -18.70 5.93
N PRO A 265 36.41 -17.47 6.44
CA PRO A 265 37.07 -16.44 5.66
C PRO A 265 38.56 -16.78 5.56
N VAL A 266 39.14 -16.61 4.37
CA VAL A 266 40.60 -16.69 4.21
C VAL A 266 41.11 -15.27 4.36
N VAL A 267 41.52 -14.92 5.57
CA VAL A 267 41.94 -13.55 5.95
C VAL A 267 43.35 -13.58 6.50
N VAL A 268 44.16 -12.61 6.03
CA VAL A 268 45.47 -12.29 6.59
C VAL A 268 45.32 -10.96 7.30
N PHE A 269 45.23 -10.98 8.63
CA PHE A 269 45.15 -9.76 9.42
C PHE A 269 46.53 -9.12 9.52
N SER A 270 46.61 -7.81 9.29
CA SER A 270 47.85 -7.05 9.43
C SER A 270 48.11 -6.57 10.87
N GLU A 271 47.06 -6.50 11.70
CA GLU A 271 47.11 -6.08 13.11
C GLU A 271 46.15 -6.95 13.96
N ASP A 272 46.40 -7.01 15.27
CA ASP A 272 45.54 -7.75 16.21
C ASP A 272 44.27 -6.93 16.54
N ILE A 273 43.11 -7.54 16.28
CA ILE A 273 41.73 -7.09 16.56
C ILE A 273 41.13 -6.17 15.48
N ASP A 274 40.73 -6.77 14.36
CA ASP A 274 39.72 -6.19 13.48
C ASP A 274 38.35 -6.78 13.86
N LEU A 275 37.42 -5.95 14.34
CA LEU A 275 36.02 -6.36 14.52
C LEU A 275 35.48 -6.79 13.14
N ILE A 276 35.09 -8.06 13.01
CA ILE A 276 34.52 -8.58 11.77
C ILE A 276 32.99 -8.42 11.85
N GLN A 277 32.41 -7.69 10.90
CA GLN A 277 30.96 -7.66 10.70
C GLN A 277 30.58 -8.71 9.68
N PHE A 278 29.48 -9.41 9.92
CA PHE A 278 29.02 -10.47 9.02
C PHE A 278 27.61 -10.16 8.52
N HIS A 279 27.40 -10.42 7.24
CA HIS A 279 26.07 -10.41 6.62
C HIS A 279 25.81 -11.75 5.96
N LEU A 280 24.67 -12.35 6.27
CA LEU A 280 24.18 -13.50 5.53
C LEU A 280 23.46 -13.01 4.28
N LEU A 281 23.80 -13.59 3.15
CA LEU A 281 23.11 -13.41 1.88
C LEU A 281 22.35 -14.65 1.49
N TRP A 282 21.22 -14.45 0.83
CA TRP A 282 20.50 -15.49 0.14
C TRP A 282 19.90 -14.91 -1.15
N GLY A 283 19.70 -15.74 -2.18
CA GLY A 283 19.20 -15.25 -3.46
C GLY A 283 19.57 -16.16 -4.62
N ASP A 284 19.15 -15.78 -5.83
CA ASP A 284 19.49 -16.45 -7.08
C ASP A 284 20.26 -15.52 -8.03
N SER A 285 20.40 -15.89 -9.30
CA SER A 285 21.07 -15.05 -10.30
C SER A 285 20.41 -13.69 -10.58
N SER A 286 19.19 -13.46 -10.09
CA SER A 286 18.42 -12.22 -10.29
C SER A 286 18.56 -11.21 -9.15
N GLY A 287 19.08 -11.61 -7.99
CA GLY A 287 19.28 -10.72 -6.85
C GLY A 287 19.99 -11.38 -5.67
N ILE A 288 20.80 -10.58 -4.96
CA ILE A 288 21.49 -10.98 -3.71
C ILE A 288 20.83 -10.19 -2.57
N TYR A 289 20.24 -10.88 -1.59
CA TYR A 289 19.54 -10.27 -0.46
C TYR A 289 20.42 -10.30 0.76
N ILE A 290 20.41 -9.24 1.58
CA ILE A 290 21.31 -9.07 2.72
C ILE A 290 20.51 -9.17 4.02
N ASN A 291 20.96 -9.97 4.98
CA ASN A 291 20.45 -9.89 6.35
C ASN A 291 20.90 -8.56 6.96
N GLU A 292 19.93 -7.77 7.39
CA GLU A 292 20.12 -6.37 7.74
C GLU A 292 20.59 -6.15 9.18
N TYR A 293 20.71 -7.21 9.99
CA TYR A 293 21.31 -7.14 11.31
C TYR A 293 22.79 -7.58 11.21
N PRO A 294 23.76 -6.65 11.12
CA PRO A 294 25.16 -7.00 11.20
C PRO A 294 25.43 -7.64 12.56
N ILE A 295 25.90 -8.88 12.55
CA ILE A 295 26.38 -9.50 13.78
C ILE A 295 27.83 -9.07 13.96
N ASN A 296 28.12 -8.44 15.09
CA ASN A 296 29.50 -8.10 15.45
C ASN A 296 30.14 -9.35 16.06
N GLY A 297 31.08 -9.97 15.33
CA GLY A 297 31.98 -10.95 15.93
C GLY A 297 33.12 -10.25 16.66
N LYS A 298 33.59 -10.86 17.75
CA LYS A 298 34.86 -10.49 18.40
C LYS A 298 35.99 -11.37 17.90
#